data_AF-A0A2P2DZD6-F1
#
_entry.id   AF-A0A2P2DZD6-F1
#
_cell.length_a   1.000
_cell.length_b   1.000
_cell.length_c   1.000
_cell.angle_alpha   90.00
_cell.angle_beta   90.00
_cell.angle_gamma   90.00
#
_symmetry.space_group_name_H-M   'P 1'
#
loop_
_entity.id
_entity.type
_entity.pdbx_description
1 polymer ?
#
loop_
_entity_poly.entity_id
_entity_poly.type
_entity_poly.pdbx_seq_one_letter_code
_entity_poly.pdbx_strand_id
1 'polypeptide(L)' 'MKKIIVATAFLSVFLFNCGGSSVQAPDPKRVGCENTCGPIANKAVDECKKKKKAEDVCKAAGTAAESKCIDECMAK' A
#
# COMPACT_ATOMS: atom_id res chain seq x y z
N MET A 1 8.87 51.58 0.55
CA MET A 1 7.64 50.76 0.56
C MET A 1 8.07 49.30 0.47
N LYS A 2 8.44 48.65 1.57
CA LYS A 2 7.60 47.77 2.42
C LYS A 2 6.89 46.68 1.62
N LYS A 3 7.48 45.48 1.58
CA LYS A 3 6.84 44.22 1.97
C LYS A 3 7.92 43.21 2.37
N ILE A 4 7.71 42.67 3.55
CA ILE A 4 8.58 41.85 4.39
C ILE A 4 8.04 40.41 4.27
N ILE A 5 8.96 39.49 3.97
CA ILE A 5 9.17 38.14 4.55
C ILE A 5 8.00 37.12 4.53
N VAL A 6 8.29 35.89 4.11
CA VAL A 6 8.30 34.65 4.93
C VAL A 6 8.06 33.43 4.05
N ALA A 7 9.11 32.60 3.96
CA ALA A 7 9.04 31.22 3.55
C ALA A 7 8.08 30.43 4.45
N THR A 8 7.05 29.83 3.84
CA THR A 8 6.27 28.71 4.39
C THR A 8 6.05 27.75 3.22
N ALA A 9 6.91 26.73 3.11
CA ALA A 9 6.54 25.31 3.27
C ALA A 9 5.34 24.93 2.38
N PHE A 10 5.54 24.24 1.25
CA PHE A 10 5.76 22.79 1.21
C PHE A 10 4.97 22.02 2.28
N LEU A 11 3.63 22.13 2.27
CA LEU A 11 2.74 21.13 2.84
C LEU A 11 1.30 21.35 2.37
N SER A 12 0.64 20.26 1.96
CA SER A 12 -0.82 20.07 2.14
C SER A 12 -1.80 20.66 1.11
N VAL A 13 -1.64 20.36 -0.18
CA VAL A 13 -2.72 20.55 -1.19
C VAL A 13 -3.45 19.22 -1.53
N PHE A 14 -3.33 18.18 -0.70
CA PHE A 14 -3.98 16.87 -0.90
C PHE A 14 -4.95 16.46 0.24
N LEU A 15 -5.57 17.40 0.96
CA LEU A 15 -6.32 17.08 2.20
C LEU A 15 -7.77 17.59 2.31
N PHE A 16 -8.46 17.92 1.21
CA PHE A 16 -9.85 18.44 1.31
C PHE A 16 -10.92 17.69 0.49
N ASN A 17 -10.65 16.46 0.03
CA ASN A 17 -11.67 15.59 -0.58
C ASN A 17 -11.85 14.23 0.14
N CYS A 18 -11.59 14.16 1.45
CA CYS A 18 -11.98 13.01 2.27
C CYS A 18 -12.87 13.51 3.42
N GLY A 19 -14.13 13.78 3.10
CA GLY A 19 -15.15 14.15 4.07
C GLY A 19 -15.33 13.05 5.11
N GLY A 20 -15.18 13.41 6.38
CA GLY A 20 -16.01 12.92 7.48
C GLY A 20 -16.32 11.43 7.54
N SER A 21 -15.32 10.56 7.41
CA SER A 21 -15.44 9.17 7.84
C SER A 21 -14.23 8.87 8.70
N SER A 22 -14.51 8.40 9.91
CA SER A 22 -13.62 7.72 10.84
C SER A 22 -12.32 7.30 10.16
N VAL A 23 -11.17 7.82 10.60
CA VAL A 23 -9.88 7.18 10.30
C VAL A 23 -10.00 5.78 10.90
N GLN A 24 -10.50 4.82 10.11
CA GLN A 24 -10.54 3.43 10.46
C GLN A 24 -9.07 3.04 10.55
N ALA A 25 -8.58 2.93 11.78
CA ALA A 25 -7.32 2.25 12.02
C ALA A 25 -7.38 0.93 11.25
N PRO A 26 -6.37 0.60 10.44
CA PRO A 26 -6.36 -0.66 9.71
C PRO A 26 -6.56 -1.78 10.73
N ASP A 27 -7.49 -2.69 10.44
CA ASP A 27 -7.83 -3.76 11.37
C ASP A 27 -6.55 -4.48 11.81
N PRO A 28 -6.28 -4.63 13.11
CA PRO A 28 -5.02 -5.21 13.59
C PRO A 28 -4.81 -6.64 13.07
N LYS A 29 -5.90 -7.38 12.77
CA LYS A 29 -5.79 -8.69 12.12
C LYS A 29 -5.30 -8.55 10.68
N ARG A 30 -5.77 -7.54 9.94
CA ARG A 30 -5.32 -7.23 8.58
C ARG A 30 -3.82 -6.91 8.55
N VAL A 31 -3.33 -6.10 9.49
CA VAL A 31 -1.89 -5.76 9.60
C VAL A 31 -1.04 -7.00 9.97
N GLY A 32 -1.57 -7.87 10.83
CA GLY A 32 -0.91 -9.15 11.16
C GLY A 32 -0.86 -10.11 9.96
N CYS A 33 -1.94 -10.18 9.19
CA CYS A 33 -2.01 -10.94 7.95
C CYS A 33 -1.10 -10.36 6.87
N GLU A 34 -1.06 -9.04 6.68
CA GLU A 34 -0.17 -8.35 5.74
C GLU A 34 1.31 -8.66 6.04
N ASN A 35 1.74 -8.67 7.31
CA ASN A 35 3.10 -9.09 7.68
C ASN A 35 3.40 -10.55 7.36
N THR A 36 2.41 -11.43 7.49
CA THR A 36 2.55 -12.86 7.20
C THR A 36 2.55 -13.14 5.69
N CYS A 37 1.76 -12.37 4.93
CA CYS A 37 1.53 -12.55 3.50
C CYS A 37 2.50 -11.76 2.60
N GLY A 38 3.11 -10.69 3.10
CA GLY A 38 4.15 -9.92 2.39
C GLY A 38 5.32 -10.74 1.81
N PRO A 39 5.87 -11.77 2.50
CA PRO A 39 6.87 -12.64 1.89
C PRO A 39 6.32 -13.52 0.75
N ILE A 40 5.01 -13.83 0.75
CA ILE A 40 4.37 -14.59 -0.34
C ILE A 40 4.27 -13.73 -1.60
N ALA A 41 3.89 -12.46 -1.44
CA ALA A 41 3.85 -11.49 -2.52
C ALA A 41 5.23 -11.38 -3.21
N ASN A 42 6.28 -11.20 -2.41
CA ASN A 42 7.65 -11.11 -2.91
C ASN A 42 8.12 -12.39 -3.62
N LYS A 43 7.80 -13.56 -3.08
CA LYS A 43 8.12 -14.85 -3.71
C LYS A 43 7.40 -15.01 -5.06
N ALA A 44 6.14 -14.60 -5.16
CA ALA A 44 5.38 -14.65 -6.41
C ALA A 44 5.94 -13.67 -7.46
N VAL A 45 6.36 -12.47 -7.06
CA VAL A 45 7.03 -11.50 -7.94
C VAL A 45 8.37 -12.07 -8.44
N ASP A 46 9.19 -12.65 -7.56
CA ASP A 46 10.49 -13.22 -7.90
C ASP A 46 10.38 -14.38 -8.91
N GLU A 47 9.47 -15.32 -8.66
CA GLU A 47 9.18 -16.44 -9.58
C GLU A 47 8.63 -15.96 -10.92
N CYS A 48 7.85 -14.87 -10.92
CA CYS A 48 7.39 -14.23 -12.15
C CYS A 48 8.54 -13.54 -12.91
N LYS A 49 9.45 -12.84 -12.21
CA LYS A 49 10.63 -12.20 -12.81
C LYS A 49 11.58 -13.21 -13.42
N LYS A 50 11.78 -14.37 -12.78
CA LYS A 50 12.54 -15.51 -13.33
C LYS A 50 12.00 -15.99 -14.68
N LYS A 51 10.69 -15.86 -14.92
CA LYS A 51 10.03 -16.20 -16.19
C LYS A 51 10.15 -15.09 -17.25
N LYS A 52 11.01 -14.08 -17.05
CA LYS A 52 11.21 -12.92 -17.94
C LYS A 52 9.90 -12.20 -18.31
N LYS A 53 8.94 -12.17 -17.38
CA LYS A 53 7.69 -11.41 -17.55
C LYS A 53 7.94 -9.93 -17.24
N ALA A 54 7.10 -9.06 -17.81
CA ALA A 54 7.15 -7.63 -17.53
C ALA A 54 6.96 -7.36 -16.03
N GLU A 55 7.67 -6.36 -15.51
CA GLU A 55 7.63 -6.05 -14.07
C GLU A 55 6.21 -5.75 -13.57
N ASP A 56 5.39 -5.03 -14.35
CA ASP A 56 3.98 -4.78 -14.05
C ASP A 56 3.17 -6.05 -13.86
N VAL A 57 3.39 -7.07 -14.71
CA VAL A 57 2.70 -8.37 -14.60
C VAL A 57 3.10 -9.08 -13.32
N CYS A 58 4.37 -8.97 -12.93
CA CYS A 58 4.87 -9.60 -11.71
C CYS A 58 4.41 -8.89 -10.44
N LYS A 59 4.36 -7.54 -10.44
CA LYS A 59 3.77 -6.77 -9.35
C LYS A 59 2.29 -7.12 -9.18
N ALA A 60 1.53 -7.16 -10.27
CA ALA A 60 0.12 -7.56 -10.24
C ALA A 60 -0.07 -8.99 -9.69
N ALA A 61 0.78 -9.94 -10.10
CA ALA A 61 0.76 -11.30 -9.57
C ALA A 61 1.09 -11.35 -8.07
N GLY A 62 2.08 -10.57 -7.62
CA GLY A 62 2.45 -10.42 -6.21
C GLY A 62 1.29 -9.87 -5.37
N THR A 63 0.71 -8.75 -5.80
CA THR A 63 -0.44 -8.12 -5.12
C THR A 63 -1.65 -9.03 -5.09
N ALA A 64 -1.91 -9.79 -6.15
CA ALA A 64 -3.00 -10.77 -6.17
C ALA A 64 -2.76 -11.94 -5.21
N ALA A 65 -1.52 -12.45 -5.13
CA ALA A 65 -1.15 -13.50 -4.19
C ALA A 65 -1.22 -13.01 -2.73
N GLU A 66 -0.78 -11.78 -2.47
CA GLU A 66 -0.86 -11.13 -1.17
C GLU A 66 -2.31 -10.95 -0.72
N SER A 67 -3.16 -10.38 -1.59
CA SER A 67 -4.59 -10.20 -1.29
C SER A 67 -5.29 -11.51 -0.99
N LYS A 68 -5.03 -12.57 -1.76
CA LYS A 68 -5.61 -13.89 -1.49
C LYS A 68 -5.16 -14.45 -0.14
N CYS A 69 -3.87 -14.32 0.18
CA CYS A 69 -3.36 -14.75 1.47
C CYS A 69 -3.98 -13.97 2.64
N ILE A 70 -4.13 -12.65 2.50
CA ILE A 70 -4.76 -11.82 3.52
C ILE A 70 -6.23 -12.22 3.70
N ASP A 71 -6.96 -12.46 2.62
CA ASP A 71 -8.35 -12.89 2.66
C ASP A 71 -8.50 -14.24 3.40
N GLU A 72 -7.67 -15.24 3.05
CA GLU A 72 -7.65 -16.52 3.75
C GLU A 72 -7.20 -16.41 5.22
N CYS A 73 -6.30 -15.47 5.52
CA CYS A 73 -5.82 -15.21 6.87
C CYS A 73 -6.88 -14.52 7.73
N MET A 74 -7.64 -13.59 7.17
CA MET A 74 -8.75 -12.93 7.87
C MET A 74 -9.99 -13.82 7.99
N ALA A 75 -10.15 -14.81 7.11
CA ALA A 75 -11.23 -15.79 7.16
C ALA A 75 -11.02 -16.88 8.23
N LYS A 76 -9.85 -16.95 8.86
CA LYS A 76 -9.52 -17.86 9.96
C LYS A 76 -9.63 -17.17 11.32
#